data_AF-A0A2E4X4F0-F1
#
_entry.id   AF-A0A2E4X4F0-F1
#
_cell.length_a   1.000
_cell.length_b   1.000
_cell.length_c   1.000
_cell.angle_alpha   90.00
_cell.angle_beta   90.00
_cell.angle_gamma   90.00
#
_symmetry.space_group_name_H-M   'P 1'
#
loop_
_entity.id
_entity.type
_entity.pdbx_description
1 polymer ?
#
loop_
_entity_poly.entity_id
_entity_poly.type
_entity_poly.pdbx_seq_one_letter_code
_entity_poly.pdbx_strand_id
1 'polypeptide(L)'
;MKNNLLNNKVNFFTNFIFSVNWLVYSFLLILALIGSVVLYSVSQGQFHPLVSAHLVKFTISSIALFIMCFIKVKFIYKCSYLIYLFSLFLLTIVLIFGNNDYGATRWINFFGFSFQPSEFSKIALIIVLSRYYNDYKVINNNNFLKV
;
A
#
# COMPACT_ATOMS: atom_id res chain seq x y z
N MET A 1 10.65 -2.06 38.19
CA MET A 1 10.84 -1.42 36.86
C MET A 1 10.54 -2.33 35.66
N LYS A 2 10.92 -3.62 35.65
CA LYS A 2 10.67 -4.54 34.51
C LYS A 2 9.18 -4.78 34.17
N ASN A 3 8.30 -4.81 35.18
CA ASN A 3 6.85 -5.04 34.98
C ASN A 3 6.13 -3.92 34.21
N ASN A 4 6.52 -2.65 34.38
CA ASN A 4 5.89 -1.53 33.63
C ASN A 4 6.31 -1.50 32.16
N LEU A 5 7.54 -1.88 31.84
CA LEU A 5 8.01 -1.95 30.45
C LEU A 5 7.36 -3.09 29.68
N LEU A 6 7.15 -4.24 30.33
CA LEU A 6 6.42 -5.36 29.75
C LEU A 6 4.93 -5.01 29.55
N ASN A 7 4.28 -4.40 30.54
CA ASN A 7 2.89 -3.97 30.40
C ASN A 7 2.68 -2.95 29.28
N ASN A 8 3.57 -1.96 29.13
CA ASN A 8 3.46 -0.98 28.04
C ASN A 8 3.67 -1.61 26.65
N LYS A 9 4.58 -2.58 26.51
CA LYS A 9 4.75 -3.31 25.26
C LYS A 9 3.53 -4.18 24.94
N VAL A 10 3.00 -4.89 25.93
CA VAL A 10 1.81 -5.74 25.76
C VAL A 10 0.61 -4.90 25.35
N ASN A 11 0.39 -3.75 26.00
CA ASN A 11 -0.70 -2.83 25.65
C ASN A 11 -0.55 -2.22 24.25
N PHE A 12 0.68 -2.00 23.79
CA PHE A 12 0.93 -1.52 22.43
C PHE A 12 0.57 -2.57 21.37
N PHE A 13 1.00 -3.82 21.56
CA PHE A 13 0.71 -4.91 20.63
C PHE A 13 -0.78 -5.26 20.58
N THR A 14 -1.46 -5.30 21.72
CA THR A 14 -2.90 -5.56 21.77
C THR A 14 -3.67 -4.44 21.07
N ASN A 15 -3.35 -3.17 21.36
CA ASN A 15 -3.99 -2.03 20.70
C ASN A 15 -3.76 -2.01 19.18
N PHE A 16 -2.59 -2.48 18.71
CA PHE A 16 -2.32 -2.64 17.29
C PHE A 16 -3.16 -3.77 16.67
N ILE A 17 -3.26 -4.91 17.33
CA ILE A 17 -4.11 -6.02 16.87
C ILE A 17 -5.58 -5.60 16.79
N PHE A 18 -6.07 -4.78 17.72
CA PHE A 18 -7.44 -4.27 17.68
C PHE A 18 -7.67 -3.14 16.68
N SER A 19 -6.62 -2.45 16.20
CA SER A 19 -6.76 -1.37 15.21
C SER A 19 -6.88 -1.89 13.77
N VAL A 20 -6.46 -3.13 13.51
CA VAL A 20 -6.62 -3.78 12.21
C VAL A 20 -8.05 -4.28 12.03
N ASN A 21 -8.65 -3.95 10.90
CA ASN A 21 -9.95 -4.50 10.52
C ASN A 21 -9.80 -5.95 10.03
N TRP A 22 -9.90 -6.89 10.96
CA TRP A 22 -9.76 -8.34 10.70
C TRP A 22 -10.75 -8.89 9.69
N LEU A 23 -11.94 -8.30 9.58
CA LEU A 23 -12.97 -8.71 8.62
C LEU A 23 -12.51 -8.43 7.18
N VAL A 24 -11.95 -7.24 6.93
CA VAL A 24 -11.38 -6.90 5.61
C VAL A 24 -10.18 -7.79 5.28
N TYR A 25 -9.29 -8.02 6.25
CA TYR A 25 -8.13 -8.89 6.05
C TYR A 25 -8.53 -10.35 5.77
N SER A 26 -9.57 -10.86 6.43
CA SER A 26 -10.12 -12.19 6.17
C SER A 26 -10.63 -12.33 4.73
N PHE A 27 -11.34 -11.32 4.21
CA PHE A 27 -11.76 -11.34 2.80
C PHE A 27 -10.58 -11.34 1.83
N LEU A 28 -9.52 -10.57 2.11
CA LEU A 28 -8.30 -10.58 1.29
C LEU A 28 -7.63 -11.96 1.29
N LEU A 29 -7.58 -12.64 2.45
CA LEU A 29 -7.07 -14.00 2.56
C LEU A 29 -7.89 -15.00 1.73
N ILE A 30 -9.21 -14.93 1.84
CA ILE A 30 -10.12 -15.81 1.07
C ILE A 30 -9.93 -15.58 -0.44
N LEU A 31 -9.89 -14.32 -0.88
CA LEU A 31 -9.63 -13.97 -2.29
C LEU A 31 -8.27 -14.51 -2.77
N ALA A 32 -7.23 -14.41 -1.95
CA ALA A 32 -5.91 -14.93 -2.28
C ALA A 32 -5.88 -16.47 -2.37
N LEU A 33 -6.62 -17.17 -1.50
CA LEU A 33 -6.76 -18.63 -1.56
C LEU A 33 -7.51 -19.05 -2.82
N ILE A 34 -8.63 -18.40 -3.14
CA ILE A 34 -9.40 -18.66 -4.37
C ILE A 34 -8.51 -18.43 -5.60
N GLY A 35 -7.78 -17.31 -5.65
CA GLY A 35 -6.84 -17.02 -6.73
C GLY A 35 -5.75 -18.09 -6.87
N SER A 36 -5.24 -18.61 -5.75
CA SER A 36 -4.25 -19.69 -5.75
C SER A 36 -4.81 -21.00 -6.28
N VAL A 37 -6.06 -21.35 -5.94
CA VAL A 37 -6.76 -22.52 -6.49
C VAL A 37 -6.98 -22.39 -7.99
N VAL A 38 -7.37 -21.20 -8.46
CA VAL A 38 -7.53 -20.92 -9.90
C VAL A 38 -6.20 -21.09 -10.62
N LEU A 39 -5.11 -20.54 -10.08
CA LEU A 39 -3.78 -20.67 -10.69
C LEU A 39 -3.29 -22.12 -10.70
N TYR A 40 -3.61 -22.90 -9.67
CA TYR A 40 -3.31 -24.33 -9.63
C TYR A 40 -4.07 -25.12 -10.71
N SER A 41 -5.30 -24.72 -10.99
CA SER A 41 -6.08 -25.30 -12.08
C SER A 41 -5.50 -24.96 -13.46
N VAL A 42 -5.11 -23.70 -13.67
CA VAL A 42 -4.50 -23.23 -14.92
C VAL A 42 -3.14 -23.89 -15.17
N SER A 43 -2.37 -24.18 -14.11
CA SER A 43 -1.07 -24.84 -14.20
C SER A 43 -1.14 -26.36 -14.36
N GLN A 44 -2.34 -26.92 -14.63
CA GLN A 44 -2.56 -28.36 -14.76
C GLN A 44 -2.08 -29.16 -13.53
N GLY A 45 -2.24 -28.59 -12.33
CA GLY A 45 -1.82 -29.21 -11.08
C GLY A 45 -0.35 -29.01 -10.70
N GLN A 46 0.41 -28.20 -11.45
CA GLN A 46 1.78 -27.85 -11.07
C GLN A 46 1.80 -26.67 -10.10
N PHE A 47 2.43 -26.86 -8.94
CA PHE A 47 2.52 -25.81 -7.92
C PHE A 47 3.51 -24.69 -8.32
N HIS A 48 4.55 -25.03 -9.06
CA HIS A 48 5.55 -24.10 -9.56
C HIS A 48 5.34 -23.89 -11.07
N PRO A 49 5.50 -22.66 -11.62
CA PRO A 49 5.95 -21.41 -10.98
C PRO A 49 4.83 -20.45 -10.55
N LEU A 50 3.59 -20.69 -10.96
CA LEU A 50 2.51 -19.69 -10.86
C LEU A 50 1.96 -19.53 -9.44
N VAL A 51 1.61 -20.66 -8.80
CA VAL A 51 1.02 -20.65 -7.45
C VAL A 51 2.05 -20.18 -6.42
N SER A 52 3.29 -20.68 -6.51
CA SER A 52 4.40 -20.23 -5.66
C SER A 52 4.64 -18.72 -5.76
N ALA A 53 4.73 -18.18 -6.99
CA ALA A 53 4.93 -16.75 -7.19
C ALA A 53 3.76 -15.91 -6.65
N HIS A 54 2.51 -16.39 -6.80
CA HIS A 54 1.33 -15.72 -6.27
C HIS A 54 1.36 -15.67 -4.73
N LEU A 55 1.66 -16.79 -4.07
CA LEU A 55 1.77 -16.86 -2.62
C LEU A 55 2.89 -15.96 -2.09
N VAL A 56 4.05 -15.93 -2.74
CA VAL A 56 5.16 -15.04 -2.36
C VAL A 56 4.77 -13.56 -2.50
N LYS A 57 4.09 -13.19 -3.60
CA LYS A 57 3.60 -11.81 -3.78
C LYS A 57 2.55 -11.44 -2.72
N PHE A 58 1.67 -12.37 -2.36
CA PHE A 58 0.66 -12.16 -1.32
C PHE A 58 1.31 -11.99 0.06
N THR A 59 2.28 -12.82 0.42
CA THR A 59 2.98 -12.70 1.71
C THR A 59 3.75 -11.39 1.82
N ILE A 60 4.47 -10.99 0.77
CA ILE A 60 5.17 -9.70 0.72
C ILE A 60 4.17 -8.54 0.87
N SER A 61 3.04 -8.59 0.14
CA SER A 61 2.00 -7.56 0.21
C SER A 61 1.33 -7.48 1.59
N SER A 62 1.12 -8.63 2.23
CA SER A 62 0.55 -8.71 3.58
C SER A 62 1.50 -8.11 4.61
N ILE A 63 2.81 -8.43 4.54
CA ILE A 63 3.83 -7.81 5.38
C ILE A 63 3.85 -6.28 5.18
N ALA A 64 3.80 -5.81 3.93
CA ALA A 64 3.75 -4.38 3.62
C ALA A 64 2.52 -3.69 4.23
N LEU A 65 1.35 -4.33 4.19
CA LEU A 65 0.12 -3.84 4.83
C LEU A 65 0.32 -3.67 6.35
N PHE A 66 0.89 -4.68 7.03
CA PHE A 66 1.15 -4.59 8.47
C PHE A 66 2.18 -3.52 8.80
N ILE A 67 3.23 -3.34 7.98
CA ILE A 67 4.20 -2.24 8.14
C ILE A 67 3.48 -0.88 8.03
N MET A 68 2.56 -0.74 7.08
CA MET A 68 1.81 0.49 6.87
C MET A 68 0.95 0.87 8.09
N CYS A 69 0.42 -0.11 8.82
CA CYS A 69 -0.35 0.14 10.05
C CYS A 69 0.47 0.82 11.17
N PHE A 70 1.81 0.72 11.14
CA PHE A 70 2.66 1.43 12.11
C PHE A 70 2.91 2.90 11.72
N ILE A 71 2.56 3.30 10.50
CA ILE A 71 2.80 4.65 10.01
C ILE A 71 1.66 5.57 10.46
N LYS A 72 2.01 6.63 11.21
CA LYS A 72 1.03 7.61 11.69
C LYS A 72 0.46 8.41 10.53
N VAL A 73 -0.86 8.54 10.47
CA VAL A 73 -1.58 9.34 9.46
C VAL A 73 -1.08 10.79 9.38
N LYS A 74 -0.72 11.40 10.53
CA LYS A 74 -0.14 12.76 10.57
C LYS A 74 1.19 12.88 9.82
N PHE A 75 2.00 11.83 9.83
CA PHE A 75 3.25 11.80 9.07
C PHE A 75 2.98 11.75 7.56
N ILE A 76 2.05 10.87 7.13
CA ILE A 76 1.60 10.77 5.74
C ILE A 76 1.03 12.12 5.26
N TYR A 77 0.23 12.79 6.10
CA TYR A 77 -0.31 14.12 5.79
C TYR A 77 0.79 15.15 5.52
N LYS A 78 1.80 15.23 6.39
CA LYS A 78 2.91 16.19 6.22
C LYS A 78 3.72 15.91 4.94
N CYS A 79 3.94 14.63 4.64
CA CYS A 79 4.73 14.18 3.48
C CYS A 79 3.94 14.10 2.17
N SER A 80 2.62 14.27 2.18
CA SER A 80 1.72 14.14 1.02
C SER A 80 2.24 14.78 -0.28
N TYR A 81 2.57 16.07 -0.28
CA TYR A 81 3.08 16.76 -1.47
C TYR A 81 4.41 16.17 -1.98
N LEU A 82 5.28 15.74 -1.06
CA LEU A 82 6.54 15.10 -1.40
C LEU A 82 6.32 13.71 -2.00
N ILE A 83 5.39 12.92 -1.44
CA ILE A 83 4.97 11.62 -1.97
C ILE A 83 4.42 11.77 -3.40
N TYR A 84 3.65 12.83 -3.67
CA TYR A 84 3.13 13.12 -5.00
C TYR A 84 4.21 13.55 -5.99
N LEU A 85 5.11 14.46 -5.61
CA LEU A 85 6.25 14.84 -6.46
C LEU A 85 7.13 13.65 -6.78
N PHE A 86 7.38 12.80 -5.79
CA PHE A 86 8.09 11.54 -5.99
C PHE A 86 7.33 10.63 -6.98
N SER A 87 6.02 10.50 -6.86
CA SER A 87 5.23 9.70 -7.80
C SER A 87 5.29 10.21 -9.25
N LEU A 88 5.28 11.54 -9.45
CA LEU A 88 5.46 12.14 -10.77
C LEU A 88 6.85 11.85 -11.32
N PHE A 89 7.88 11.95 -10.47
CA PHE A 89 9.24 11.61 -10.83
C PHE A 89 9.37 10.13 -11.28
N LEU A 90 8.74 9.19 -10.56
CA LEU A 90 8.72 7.79 -10.99
C LEU A 90 8.00 7.57 -12.33
N LEU A 91 6.91 8.30 -12.59
CA LEU A 91 6.22 8.23 -13.89
C LEU A 91 7.12 8.70 -15.03
N THR A 92 7.87 9.78 -14.83
CA THR A 92 8.85 10.26 -15.81
C THR A 92 9.97 9.24 -16.03
N ILE A 93 10.47 8.60 -14.96
CA ILE A 93 11.49 7.55 -15.05
C ILE A 93 11.01 6.38 -15.91
N VAL A 94 9.75 5.97 -15.76
CA VAL A 94 9.20 4.85 -16.56
C VAL A 94 9.22 5.13 -18.06
N LEU A 95 9.13 6.38 -18.48
CA LEU A 95 9.16 6.72 -19.90
C LEU A 95 10.55 6.53 -20.51
N ILE A 96 11.60 6.61 -19.69
CA ILE A 96 13.01 6.50 -20.13
C ILE A 96 13.52 5.08 -19.94
N PHE A 97 13.19 4.45 -18.81
CA PHE A 97 13.72 3.15 -18.39
C PHE A 97 12.67 2.02 -18.37
N GLY A 98 11.44 2.30 -18.81
CA GLY A 98 10.37 1.31 -18.84
C GLY A 98 10.58 0.29 -19.95
N ASN A 99 10.32 -0.97 -19.64
CA ASN A 99 10.33 -2.03 -20.64
C ASN A 99 9.10 -1.90 -21.54
N ASN A 100 9.32 -2.00 -22.85
CA ASN A 100 8.26 -2.05 -23.85
C ASN A 100 7.66 -3.46 -23.91
N ASP A 101 6.74 -3.75 -22.99
CA ASP A 101 5.95 -4.98 -23.04
C ASP A 101 4.62 -4.69 -23.77
N TYR A 102 4.35 -5.41 -24.86
CA TYR A 102 3.10 -5.33 -25.63
C TYR A 102 2.73 -3.91 -26.13
N GLY A 103 3.73 -3.12 -26.54
CA GLY A 103 3.52 -1.80 -27.15
C GLY A 103 3.26 -0.65 -26.16
N ALA A 104 3.48 -0.86 -24.85
CA ALA A 104 3.40 0.21 -23.86
C ALA A 104 4.46 0.10 -22.76
N THR A 105 5.21 1.18 -22.54
CA THR A 105 6.13 1.34 -21.40
C THR A 105 5.34 1.53 -20.10
N ARG A 106 5.19 0.47 -19.30
CA ARG A 106 4.45 0.54 -18.01
C ARG A 106 5.22 -0.03 -16.82
N TRP A 107 6.08 -1.00 -17.08
CA TRP A 107 6.76 -1.77 -16.05
C TRP A 107 8.24 -1.44 -16.05
N ILE A 108 8.80 -1.25 -14.86
CA ILE A 108 10.25 -1.25 -14.66
C ILE A 108 10.62 -2.61 -14.07
N ASN A 109 11.46 -3.36 -14.79
CA ASN A 109 11.93 -4.65 -14.34
C ASN A 109 13.29 -4.46 -13.64
N PHE A 110 13.31 -4.73 -12.33
CA PHE A 110 14.52 -4.71 -11.50
C PHE A 110 14.76 -6.10 -10.91
N PHE A 111 15.83 -6.76 -11.36
CA PHE A 111 16.40 -7.95 -10.69
C PHE A 111 15.38 -9.05 -10.32
N GLY A 112 14.40 -9.30 -11.20
CA GLY A 112 13.35 -10.31 -10.98
C GLY A 112 12.04 -9.78 -10.38
N PHE A 113 11.96 -8.50 -10.04
CA PHE A 113 10.73 -7.80 -9.64
C PHE A 113 10.29 -6.81 -10.71
N SER A 114 9.00 -6.82 -11.02
CA SER A 114 8.38 -5.85 -11.91
C SER A 114 7.63 -4.83 -11.06
N PHE A 115 8.06 -3.57 -11.12
CA PHE A 115 7.44 -2.47 -10.40
C PHE A 115 6.69 -1.56 -11.38
N GLN A 116 5.44 -1.23 -11.05
CA GLN A 116 4.59 -0.39 -11.87
C GLN A 116 4.35 0.97 -11.18
N PRO A 117 5.03 2.06 -11.62
CA PRO A 117 4.87 3.38 -11.03
C PRO A 117 3.43 3.91 -10.97
N SER A 118 2.59 3.56 -11.94
CA SER A 118 1.21 4.03 -11.99
C SER A 118 0.35 3.51 -10.83
N GLU A 119 0.71 2.37 -10.23
CA GLU A 119 0.03 1.87 -9.03
C GLU A 119 0.35 2.76 -7.82
N PHE A 120 1.61 3.17 -7.68
CA PHE A 120 2.04 4.09 -6.63
C PHE A 120 1.43 5.50 -6.82
N SER A 121 1.36 6.00 -8.06
CA SER A 121 0.81 7.33 -8.34
C SER A 121 -0.67 7.46 -8.00
N LYS A 122 -1.47 6.40 -8.16
CA LYS A 122 -2.89 6.39 -7.73
C LYS A 122 -3.01 6.66 -6.23
N ILE A 123 -2.20 5.99 -5.42
CA ILE A 123 -2.20 6.16 -3.96
C ILE A 123 -1.71 7.57 -3.59
N ALA A 124 -0.62 8.02 -4.21
CA ALA A 124 -0.06 9.36 -3.97
C ALA A 124 -1.06 10.48 -4.29
N LEU A 125 -1.81 10.33 -5.38
CA LEU A 125 -2.86 11.27 -5.79
C LEU A 125 -4.01 11.32 -4.78
N ILE A 126 -4.48 10.15 -4.29
CA ILE A 126 -5.52 10.09 -3.25
C ILE A 126 -5.06 10.83 -1.98
N ILE A 127 -3.80 10.63 -1.57
CA ILE A 127 -3.24 11.27 -0.38
C ILE A 127 -3.18 12.80 -0.53
N VAL A 128 -2.71 13.30 -1.67
CA VAL A 128 -2.64 14.76 -1.91
C VAL A 128 -4.03 15.38 -2.03
N LEU A 129 -4.96 14.74 -2.74
CA LEU A 129 -6.33 15.24 -2.82
C LEU A 129 -7.01 15.26 -1.45
N SER A 130 -6.83 14.20 -0.65
CA SER A 130 -7.34 14.16 0.73
C SER A 130 -6.84 15.34 1.56
N ARG A 131 -5.55 15.68 1.44
CA ARG A 131 -5.00 16.87 2.10
C ARG A 131 -5.58 18.17 1.55
N TYR A 132 -5.61 18.33 0.23
CA TYR A 132 -6.08 19.55 -0.42
C TYR A 132 -7.52 19.90 0.02
N TYR A 133 -8.42 18.92 0.01
CA TYR A 133 -9.80 19.14 0.46
C TYR A 133 -9.91 19.37 1.97
N ASN A 134 -9.05 18.75 2.77
CA ASN A 134 -9.01 19.00 4.20
C ASN A 134 -8.55 20.43 4.52
N ASP A 135 -7.49 20.91 3.87
CA ASP A 135 -6.97 22.27 4.04
C ASP A 135 -8.01 23.32 3.54
N TYR A 136 -8.70 23.07 2.43
CA TYR A 136 -9.75 23.95 1.91
C TYR A 136 -10.93 24.11 2.89
N LYS A 137 -11.40 22.99 3.48
CA LYS A 137 -12.49 23.01 4.46
C LYS A 137 -12.12 23.82 5.70
N VAL A 138 -10.87 23.73 6.16
CA VAL A 138 -10.38 24.48 7.32
C VAL A 138 -10.38 25.99 7.05
N ILE A 139 -9.93 26.42 5.86
CA ILE A 139 -9.89 27.84 5.48
C ILE A 139 -11.31 28.43 5.44
N ASN A 140 -12.25 27.72 4.81
CA ASN A 140 -13.62 28.21 4.67
C ASN A 140 -14.33 28.36 6.03
N ASN A 141 -14.18 27.38 6.92
CA ASN A 141 -14.83 27.42 8.24
C ASN A 141 -14.35 28.60 9.12
N ASN A 142 -13.08 28.97 8.99
CA ASN A 142 -12.52 30.10 9.75
C ASN A 142 -13.01 31.47 9.24
N ASN A 143 -13.43 31.57 7.98
CA ASN A 143 -13.99 32.79 7.43
C ASN A 143 -15.44 33.02 7.92
N PHE A 144 -16.21 31.95 8.18
CA PHE A 144 -17.56 32.07 8.75
C PHE A 144 -17.57 32.55 10.21
N LEU A 145 -16.51 32.31 10.98
CA LEU A 145 -16.41 32.73 12.38
C LEU A 145 -15.90 34.17 12.56
N LYS A 146 -15.55 34.84 11.46
CA LYS A 146 -15.04 36.23 11.46
C LYS A 146 -16.07 37.26 10.94
N VAL A 147 -17.31 36.85 10.69
CA VAL A 147 -18.46 37.69 10.33
C VAL A 147 -19.42 37.73 11.50
#